data_AF-A0A1F5ZLJ3-F1
#
_entry.id   AF-A0A1F5ZLJ3-F1
#
_cell.length_a   1.000
_cell.length_b   1.000
_cell.length_c   1.000
_cell.angle_alpha   90.00
_cell.angle_beta   90.00
_cell.angle_gamma   90.00
#
_symmetry.space_group_name_H-M   'P 1'
#
loop_
_entity.id
_entity.type
_entity.pdbx_description
1 polymer ?
#
loop_
_entity_poly.entity_id
_entity_poly.type
_entity_poly.pdbx_seq_one_letter_code
_entity_poly.pdbx_strand_id
1 'polypeptide(L)'
;MNPTETIVPTQHAEHLKKIDTYYTKAQRFYEWAWDKFGLHYGLWTSGIETRVQAIDNENSFLAERVGVNPGDWVLDAGCGVGGSGIWLAQHKGAQLLR
;
A
#
# COMPACT_ATOMS: atom_id res chain seq x y z
N MET A 1 -7.71 -30.39 8.04
CA MET A 1 -8.30 -29.05 8.28
C MET A 1 -7.94 -28.67 9.70
N ASN A 2 -6.99 -27.76 9.89
CA ASN A 2 -6.68 -27.26 11.24
C ASN A 2 -7.55 -26.02 11.51
N PRO A 3 -8.25 -25.97 12.66
CA PRO A 3 -9.13 -24.87 12.99
C PRO A 3 -8.31 -23.64 13.41
N THR A 4 -8.74 -22.49 12.89
CA THR A 4 -8.46 -21.11 13.28
C THR A 4 -7.53 -20.95 14.49
N GLU A 5 -6.29 -20.53 14.24
CA GLU A 5 -5.41 -19.97 15.27
C GLU A 5 -6.09 -18.73 15.87
N THR A 6 -6.67 -18.91 17.05
CA THR A 6 -7.17 -17.80 17.86
C THR A 6 -5.98 -16.96 18.28
N ILE A 7 -5.87 -15.74 17.74
CA ILE A 7 -4.76 -14.83 18.05
C ILE A 7 -4.80 -14.49 19.54
N VAL A 8 -3.84 -14.99 20.32
CA VAL A 8 -3.72 -14.67 21.75
C VAL A 8 -3.34 -13.19 21.87
N PRO A 9 -4.00 -12.37 22.72
CA PRO A 9 -3.81 -10.91 22.77
C PRO A 9 -2.34 -10.46 22.91
N THR A 10 -1.54 -11.23 23.65
CA THR A 10 -0.11 -10.97 23.88
C THR A 10 0.75 -11.17 22.62
N GLN A 11 0.40 -12.15 21.77
CA GLN A 11 1.07 -12.38 20.48
C GLN A 11 0.82 -11.24 19.49
N HIS A 12 -0.39 -10.68 19.50
CA HIS A 12 -0.74 -9.53 18.66
C HIS A 12 0.06 -8.28 19.04
N ALA A 13 0.14 -7.96 20.34
CA ALA A 13 0.89 -6.80 20.82
C ALA A 13 2.40 -6.89 20.48
N GLU A 14 3.01 -8.06 20.66
CA GLU A 14 4.41 -8.28 20.29
C GLU A 14 4.65 -8.19 18.78
N HIS A 15 3.70 -8.64 17.97
CA HIS A 15 3.76 -8.50 16.52
C HIS A 15 3.69 -7.04 16.07
N LEU A 16 2.75 -6.26 16.63
CA LEU A 16 2.64 -4.82 16.36
C LEU A 16 3.93 -4.07 16.72
N LYS A 17 4.55 -4.40 17.85
CA LYS A 17 5.82 -3.81 18.26
C LYS A 17 6.97 -4.11 17.29
N LYS A 18 6.99 -5.31 16.71
CA LYS A 18 7.97 -5.68 15.67
C LYS A 18 7.76 -4.88 14.40
N ILE A 19 6.51 -4.72 13.96
CA ILE A 19 6.14 -3.89 12.79
C ILE A 19 6.61 -2.45 13.03
N ASP A 20 6.23 -1.86 14.16
CA ASP A 20 6.59 -0.48 14.51
C ASP A 20 8.12 -0.28 14.54
N THR A 21 8.83 -1.17 15.22
CA THR A 21 10.30 -1.11 15.32
C THR A 21 10.95 -1.21 13.93
N TYR A 22 10.45 -2.08 13.07
CA TYR A 22 11.01 -2.28 11.73
C TYR A 22 10.81 -1.03 10.86
N TYR A 23 9.57 -0.58 10.69
CA TYR A 23 9.27 0.54 9.80
C TYR A 23 9.84 1.86 10.32
N THR A 24 9.86 2.09 11.64
CA THR A 24 10.51 3.26 12.24
C THR A 24 12.01 3.31 11.93
N LYS A 25 12.70 2.17 12.02
CA LYS A 25 14.15 2.09 11.70
C LYS A 25 14.43 2.20 10.21
N ALA A 26 13.59 1.56 9.40
CA ALA A 26 13.77 1.49 7.95
C ALA A 26 13.31 2.77 7.23
N GLN A 27 12.52 3.63 7.87
CA GLN A 27 11.92 4.81 7.24
C GLN A 27 12.94 5.71 6.54
N ARG A 28 14.05 6.07 7.20
CA ARG A 28 15.08 6.91 6.58
C ARG A 28 15.75 6.24 5.37
N PHE A 29 15.85 4.91 5.37
CA PHE A 29 16.37 4.16 4.24
C PHE A 29 15.35 4.13 3.10
N TYR A 30 14.08 3.93 3.40
CA TYR A 30 13.00 3.99 2.42
C TYR A 30 12.85 5.39 1.80
N GLU A 31 12.93 6.46 2.59
CA GLU A 31 12.90 7.83 2.06
C GLU A 31 14.09 8.13 1.12
N TRP A 32 15.24 7.47 1.32
CA TRP A 32 16.43 7.65 0.50
C TRP A 32 16.46 6.75 -0.75
N ALA A 33 16.11 5.47 -0.60
CA ALA A 33 16.21 4.47 -1.67
C ALA A 33 14.93 4.36 -2.50
N TRP A 34 13.79 4.79 -1.97
CA TRP A 34 12.47 4.59 -2.55
C TRP A 34 11.80 5.93 -2.85
N ASP A 35 11.22 6.04 -4.04
CA ASP A 35 10.51 7.25 -4.47
C ASP A 35 9.22 7.47 -3.64
N LYS A 36 8.75 8.72 -3.57
CA LYS A 36 7.67 9.19 -2.67
C LYS A 36 6.30 8.51 -2.88
N PHE A 37 6.15 7.73 -3.94
CA PHE A 37 4.86 7.25 -4.41
C PHE A 37 4.56 5.78 -4.07
N GLY A 38 5.47 5.05 -3.40
CA GLY A 38 5.17 3.70 -2.91
C GLY A 38 6.42 2.90 -2.56
N LEU A 39 6.31 1.91 -1.66
CA LEU A 39 7.42 1.04 -1.21
C LEU A 39 7.45 -0.33 -1.92
N HIS A 40 6.53 -0.59 -2.85
CA HIS A 40 6.35 -1.87 -3.54
C HIS A 40 7.02 -1.89 -4.93
N TYR A 41 7.03 -3.05 -5.60
CA TYR A 41 7.76 -3.23 -6.86
C TYR A 41 7.06 -2.65 -8.10
N GLY A 42 5.74 -2.42 -8.06
CA GLY A 42 4.96 -2.05 -9.23
C GLY A 42 4.53 -3.25 -10.07
N LEU A 43 3.59 -3.00 -10.98
CA LEU A 43 3.10 -3.96 -11.98
C LEU A 43 3.81 -3.73 -13.32
N TRP A 44 4.66 -4.68 -13.70
CA TRP A 44 5.49 -4.59 -14.90
C TRP A 44 4.82 -5.29 -16.09
N THR A 45 4.56 -4.52 -17.14
CA THR A 45 4.02 -5.00 -18.42
C THR A 45 4.86 -4.48 -19.58
N SER A 46 4.61 -4.97 -20.79
CA SER A 46 5.32 -4.47 -21.99
C SER A 46 5.18 -2.95 -22.11
N GLY A 47 6.29 -2.26 -22.38
CA GLY A 47 6.35 -0.79 -22.47
C GLY A 47 6.57 -0.04 -21.15
N ILE A 48 6.62 -0.75 -20.01
CA ILE A 48 6.98 -0.16 -18.71
C ILE A 48 8.49 -0.29 -18.52
N GLU A 49 9.17 0.84 -18.40
CA GLU A 49 10.65 0.90 -18.34
C GLU A 49 11.16 1.41 -17.00
N THR A 50 10.30 2.07 -16.22
CA THR A 50 10.66 2.67 -14.94
C THR A 50 9.78 2.16 -13.81
N ARG A 51 10.33 2.19 -12.60
CA ARG A 51 9.59 1.81 -11.39
C ARG A 51 8.38 2.72 -11.13
N VAL A 52 8.48 4.01 -11.43
CA VAL A 52 7.36 4.95 -11.29
C VAL A 52 6.20 4.56 -12.21
N GLN A 53 6.49 4.23 -13.47
CA GLN A 53 5.48 3.72 -14.40
C GLN A 53 4.88 2.39 -13.92
N ALA A 54 5.69 1.50 -13.33
CA ALA A 54 5.19 0.23 -12.81
C ALA A 54 4.23 0.43 -11.62
N ILE A 55 4.51 1.39 -10.72
CA ILE A 55 3.62 1.74 -9.60
C ILE A 55 2.33 2.36 -10.11
N ASP A 56 2.43 3.28 -11.07
CA ASP A 56 1.26 3.91 -11.69
C ASP A 56 0.34 2.88 -12.35
N ASN A 57 0.93 1.95 -13.11
CA ASN A 57 0.23 0.85 -13.75
C ASN A 57 -0.43 -0.09 -12.72
N GLU A 58 0.24 -0.38 -11.61
CA GLU A 58 -0.33 -1.17 -10.52
C GLU A 58 -1.56 -0.49 -9.92
N ASN A 59 -1.46 0.81 -9.61
CA ASN A 59 -2.56 1.57 -9.06
C ASN A 59 -3.76 1.62 -10.03
N SER A 60 -3.51 1.85 -11.32
CA SER A 60 -4.58 1.84 -12.34
C SER A 60 -5.24 0.48 -12.45
N PHE A 61 -4.44 -0.58 -12.57
CA PHE A 61 -4.94 -1.95 -12.68
C PHE A 61 -5.80 -2.36 -11.48
N LEU A 62 -5.35 -2.07 -10.25
CA LEU A 62 -6.11 -2.40 -9.04
C LEU A 62 -7.38 -1.56 -8.93
N ALA A 63 -7.31 -0.26 -9.21
CA ALA A 63 -8.48 0.62 -9.17
C ALA A 63 -9.56 0.17 -10.16
N GLU A 64 -9.17 -0.25 -11.36
CA GLU A 64 -10.08 -0.82 -12.37
C GLU A 64 -10.65 -2.16 -11.93
N ARG A 65 -9.81 -3.04 -11.37
CA ARG A 65 -10.23 -4.38 -10.96
C ARG A 65 -11.21 -4.38 -9.80
N VAL A 66 -11.09 -3.39 -8.91
CA VAL A 66 -12.02 -3.11 -7.80
C VAL A 66 -13.25 -2.34 -8.29
N GLY A 67 -13.11 -1.56 -9.36
CA GLY A 67 -14.18 -0.74 -9.92
C GLY A 67 -14.39 0.55 -9.15
N VAL A 68 -13.31 1.23 -8.76
CA VAL A 68 -13.36 2.48 -7.97
C VAL A 68 -13.94 3.63 -8.80
N ASN A 69 -14.95 4.31 -8.26
CA ASN A 69 -15.62 5.46 -8.87
C ASN A 69 -15.40 6.75 -8.07
N PRO A 70 -15.61 7.92 -8.70
CA PRO A 70 -15.59 9.20 -7.98
C PRO A 70 -16.57 9.23 -6.82
N GLY A 71 -16.10 9.68 -5.66
CA GLY A 71 -16.87 9.78 -4.42
C GLY A 71 -16.86 8.53 -3.55
N ASP A 72 -16.39 7.38 -4.05
CA ASP A 72 -16.27 6.15 -3.26
C ASP A 72 -15.31 6.34 -2.08
N TRP A 73 -15.59 5.65 -0.97
CA TRP A 73 -14.67 5.54 0.15
C TRP A 73 -13.83 4.26 0.03
N VAL A 74 -12.52 4.42 -0.03
CA VAL A 74 -11.56 3.32 -0.17
C VAL A 74 -10.71 3.22 1.09
N LEU A 75 -10.63 2.02 1.67
CA LEU A 75 -9.72 1.70 2.78
C LEU A 75 -8.37 1.25 2.22
N ASP A 76 -7.30 1.97 2.58
CA ASP A 76 -5.92 1.58 2.28
C ASP A 76 -5.29 0.91 3.51
N ALA A 77 -5.55 -0.39 3.66
CA ALA A 77 -5.10 -1.19 4.80
C ALA A 77 -3.61 -1.55 4.68
N GLY A 78 -2.75 -0.68 5.22
CA GLY A 78 -1.30 -0.78 5.07
C GLY A 78 -0.73 0.31 4.17
N CYS A 79 -1.27 1.53 4.27
CA CYS A 79 -0.99 2.64 3.35
C CYS A 79 0.48 3.06 3.24
N GLY A 80 1.35 2.65 4.17
CA GLY A 80 2.76 3.02 4.19
C GLY A 80 2.94 4.54 4.10
N VAL A 81 3.58 5.02 3.04
CA VAL A 81 3.79 6.47 2.79
C VAL A 81 2.58 7.17 2.17
N GLY A 82 1.50 6.45 1.85
CA GLY A 82 0.23 6.99 1.36
C GLY A 82 0.13 7.19 -0.16
N GLY A 83 1.11 6.69 -0.93
CA GLY A 83 1.22 6.94 -2.37
C GLY A 83 0.00 6.47 -3.19
N SER A 84 -0.41 5.21 -3.03
CA SER A 84 -1.58 4.65 -3.75
C SER A 84 -2.88 5.37 -3.38
N GLY A 85 -3.06 5.73 -2.11
CA GLY A 85 -4.17 6.57 -1.67
C GLY A 85 -4.22 7.91 -2.40
N ILE A 86 -3.12 8.68 -2.35
CA ILE A 86 -3.02 9.98 -3.05
C ILE A 86 -3.32 9.80 -4.54
N TRP A 87 -2.79 8.74 -5.15
CA TRP A 87 -3.05 8.41 -6.54
C TRP A 87 -4.54 8.20 -6.82
N LEU A 88 -5.25 7.43 -6.00
CA LEU A 88 -6.69 7.18 -6.15
C LEU A 88 -7.51 8.47 -6.02
N ALA A 89 -7.18 9.33 -5.05
CA ALA A 89 -7.87 10.61 -4.89
C ALA A 89 -7.69 11.51 -6.12
N GLN A 90 -6.48 11.56 -6.67
CA GLN A 90 -6.15 12.38 -7.84
C GLN A 90 -6.73 11.86 -9.16
N HIS A 91 -6.72 10.53 -9.37
CA HIS A 91 -7.05 9.94 -10.68
C HIS A 91 -8.46 9.35 -10.76
N LYS A 92 -9.02 8.91 -9.62
CA LYS A 92 -10.36 8.30 -9.57
C LYS A 92 -11.36 9.14 -8.79
N GLY A 93 -10.94 10.22 -8.12
CA GLY A 93 -11.82 11.08 -7.32
C GLY A 93 -12.36 10.39 -6.07
N ALA A 94 -11.66 9.37 -5.57
CA ALA A 94 -12.05 8.62 -4.40
C ALA A 94 -11.69 9.35 -3.09
N GLN A 95 -12.44 9.06 -2.03
CA GLN A 95 -12.16 9.43 -0.65
C GLN A 95 -11.44 8.27 0.05
N LEU A 96 -10.59 8.57 1.03
CA LEU A 96 -9.73 7.55 1.65
C LEU A 96 -9.96 7.40 3.14
N LEU A 97 -9.93 6.15 3.60
CA LEU A 97 -9.77 5.73 4.99
C LEU A 97 -8.38 5.11 5.16
N ARG A 98 -7.74 5.39 6.30
CA ARG A 98 -6.40 4.93 6.67
C ARG A 98 -6.46 4.25 8.02
#